data_AF-A0A8T4T0H3-F1
#
_entry.id   AF-A0A8T4T0H3-F1
#
_cell.length_a   1.000
_cell.length_b   1.000
_cell.length_c   1.000
_cell.angle_alpha   90.00
_cell.angle_beta   90.00
_cell.angle_gamma   90.00
#
_symmetry.space_group_name_H-M   'P 1'
#
loop_
_entity.id
_entity.type
_entity.pdbx_description
1 polymer ?
#
loop_
_entity_poly.entity_id
_entity_poly.type
_entity_poly.pdbx_seq_one_letter_code
_entity_poly.pdbx_strand_id
1 'polypeptide(L)'
;MSKRKHDYTFVGRYQLLDRTSRAPGVAWPIQDVFSHFGSELSHVLSMGCSVGINEVILAIQNPSTQITCIDIDEGAIAQAQTGVWRLDDIRPSGFSIPSDNKTLTSLCARFCPLDYFALDFRANVLQLLRPVTNITFRVQDATQTSYVDSSFDLVMMHMLAGKICYPHSPSYVQLGKETERLLRPQGFFWNQEGLFKVTLVSPDVSPYRRVLHNKDASTLEDAFTPRESLFPGPLNTMHFALP
;
A
#
# COMPACT_ATOMS: atom_id res chain seq x y z
N MET A 1 -23.98 0.78 -18.52
CA MET A 1 -23.31 0.66 -17.20
C MET A 1 -22.12 -0.27 -17.38
N SER A 2 -20.88 0.21 -17.19
CA SER A 2 -19.69 -0.50 -17.66
C SER A 2 -19.27 -1.63 -16.70
N LYS A 3 -19.05 -2.83 -17.24
CA LYS A 3 -18.52 -4.01 -16.54
C LYS A 3 -17.17 -3.76 -15.82
N ARG A 4 -16.45 -2.68 -16.18
CA ARG A 4 -15.15 -2.32 -15.59
C ARG A 4 -15.22 -1.85 -14.14
N LYS A 5 -16.39 -1.40 -13.64
CA LYS A 5 -16.58 -0.95 -12.26
C LYS A 5 -16.73 -2.09 -11.24
N HIS A 6 -16.66 -3.35 -11.68
CA HIS A 6 -16.77 -4.53 -10.82
C HIS A 6 -15.54 -5.44 -10.84
N ASP A 7 -14.78 -5.51 -11.96
CA ASP A 7 -13.64 -6.45 -12.04
C ASP A 7 -12.42 -5.99 -11.22
N TYR A 8 -12.14 -4.68 -11.13
CA TYR A 8 -11.04 -4.16 -10.31
C TYR A 8 -11.39 -4.09 -8.82
N THR A 9 -12.66 -3.78 -8.54
CA THR A 9 -13.22 -3.61 -7.20
C THR A 9 -13.34 -4.91 -6.43
N PHE A 10 -13.46 -6.05 -7.12
CA PHE A 10 -13.61 -7.35 -6.47
C PHE A 10 -12.28 -8.05 -6.19
N VAL A 11 -11.27 -7.88 -7.06
CA VAL A 11 -9.98 -8.57 -6.90
C VAL A 11 -9.13 -7.94 -5.78
N GLY A 12 -9.34 -6.66 -5.46
CA GLY A 12 -8.60 -5.91 -4.44
C GLY A 12 -9.27 -5.76 -3.07
N ARG A 13 -10.45 -6.34 -2.85
CA ARG A 13 -11.18 -6.20 -1.56
C ARG A 13 -10.63 -7.04 -0.42
N TYR A 14 -9.53 -7.78 -0.58
CA TYR A 14 -9.19 -8.84 0.37
C TYR A 14 -7.69 -8.93 0.63
N GLN A 15 -7.38 -9.44 1.83
CA GLN A 15 -6.07 -9.71 2.45
C GLN A 15 -5.62 -8.71 3.53
N LEU A 16 -6.50 -8.29 4.44
CA LEU A 16 -6.05 -7.76 5.75
C LEU A 16 -5.23 -8.81 6.52
N LEU A 17 -5.59 -10.09 6.34
CA LEU A 17 -5.18 -11.18 7.23
C LEU A 17 -4.52 -12.37 6.49
N ASP A 18 -4.43 -12.36 5.15
CA ASP A 18 -4.11 -13.56 4.36
C ASP A 18 -2.59 -13.77 4.10
N ARG A 19 -1.75 -12.78 4.31
CA ARG A 19 -0.30 -12.92 4.04
C ARG A 19 0.49 -13.41 5.26
N THR A 20 -0.03 -13.18 6.46
CA THR A 20 0.51 -13.72 7.72
C THR A 20 -0.28 -14.92 8.24
N SER A 21 -1.45 -15.23 7.66
CA SER A 21 -2.23 -16.45 7.98
C SER A 21 -1.55 -17.74 7.49
N ARG A 22 -0.70 -17.66 6.46
CA ARG A 22 0.02 -18.84 5.94
C ARG A 22 1.15 -19.30 6.86
N ALA A 23 1.61 -18.45 7.76
CA ALA A 23 2.60 -18.79 8.77
C ALA A 23 2.37 -17.98 10.07
N PRO A 24 1.84 -18.60 11.13
CA PRO A 24 1.81 -17.99 12.46
C PRO A 24 3.21 -17.46 12.83
N GLY A 25 3.31 -16.20 13.27
CA GLY A 25 4.58 -15.56 13.65
C GLY A 25 5.20 -14.59 12.64
N VAL A 26 4.74 -14.53 11.39
CA VAL A 26 5.27 -13.55 10.42
C VAL A 26 4.59 -12.19 10.63
N ALA A 27 5.37 -11.13 10.82
CA ALA A 27 4.89 -9.75 10.90
C ALA A 27 4.46 -9.26 9.51
N TRP A 28 3.62 -8.23 9.44
CA TRP A 28 3.29 -7.63 8.14
C TRP A 28 4.54 -6.90 7.63
N PRO A 29 5.09 -7.17 6.43
CA PRO A 29 6.41 -6.66 6.03
C PRO A 29 6.57 -5.14 6.08
N ILE A 30 5.48 -4.39 5.93
CA ILE A 30 5.53 -2.93 6.08
C ILE A 30 5.80 -2.51 7.54
N GLN A 31 5.44 -3.30 8.55
CA GLN A 31 5.81 -3.02 9.94
C GLN A 31 7.32 -3.08 10.12
N ASP A 32 8.01 -3.99 9.43
CA ASP A 32 9.47 -4.04 9.45
C ASP A 32 10.07 -2.79 8.81
N VAL A 33 9.48 -2.28 7.72
CA VAL A 33 9.87 -1.00 7.11
C VAL A 33 9.80 0.12 8.14
N PHE A 34 8.69 0.26 8.85
CA PHE A 34 8.52 1.30 9.85
C PHE A 34 9.39 1.08 11.10
N SER A 35 9.65 -0.16 11.49
CA SER A 35 10.58 -0.48 12.58
C SER A 35 12.01 -0.02 12.26
N HIS A 36 12.47 -0.25 11.03
CA HIS A 36 13.84 0.09 10.61
C HIS A 36 14.01 1.55 10.18
N PHE A 37 13.00 2.10 9.50
CA PHE A 37 13.10 3.40 8.81
C PHE A 37 12.06 4.42 9.30
N GLY A 38 11.23 4.11 10.31
CA GLY A 38 10.10 4.96 10.72
C GLY A 38 10.50 6.38 11.14
N SER A 39 11.73 6.57 11.64
CA SER A 39 12.28 7.91 11.94
C SER A 39 12.53 8.77 10.69
N GLU A 40 12.64 8.15 9.51
CA GLU A 40 12.76 8.81 8.21
C GLU A 40 11.39 9.05 7.54
N LEU A 41 10.29 8.49 8.08
CA LEU A 41 8.98 8.45 7.42
C LEU A 41 7.97 9.39 8.10
N SER A 42 7.96 10.66 7.68
CA SER A 42 6.99 11.65 8.18
C SER A 42 5.71 11.72 7.32
N HIS A 43 5.83 11.62 6.01
CA HIS A 43 4.72 11.69 5.06
C HIS A 43 4.72 10.48 4.12
N VAL A 44 3.64 9.71 4.16
CA VAL A 44 3.49 8.47 3.42
C VAL A 44 2.26 8.55 2.52
N LEU A 45 2.40 8.11 1.27
CA LEU A 45 1.28 7.94 0.34
C LEU A 45 1.02 6.44 0.12
N SER A 46 -0.19 5.97 0.41
CA SER A 46 -0.69 4.67 -0.04
C SER A 46 -1.54 4.86 -1.30
N MET A 47 -1.09 4.32 -2.42
CA MET A 47 -1.85 4.31 -3.67
C MET A 47 -2.57 2.97 -3.85
N GLY A 48 -3.90 3.03 -3.99
CA GLY A 48 -4.74 1.83 -4.06
C GLY A 48 -5.09 1.28 -2.70
N CYS A 49 -5.46 2.15 -1.76
CA CYS A 49 -5.74 1.75 -0.38
C CYS A 49 -7.02 0.92 -0.23
N SER A 50 -7.88 0.83 -1.25
CA SER A 50 -9.17 0.16 -1.17
C SER A 50 -9.95 0.70 0.04
N VAL A 51 -10.51 -0.19 0.88
CA VAL A 51 -11.24 0.17 2.09
C VAL A 51 -10.34 0.63 3.25
N GLY A 52 -9.02 0.71 3.07
CA GLY A 52 -8.11 1.49 3.93
C GLY A 52 -7.77 0.91 5.30
N ILE A 53 -8.27 -0.27 5.65
CA ILE A 53 -8.13 -0.86 6.99
C ILE A 53 -6.67 -1.16 7.36
N ASN A 54 -5.86 -1.60 6.40
CA ASN A 54 -4.42 -1.84 6.60
C ASN A 54 -3.70 -0.53 6.95
N GLU A 55 -4.03 0.54 6.25
CA GLU A 55 -3.49 1.87 6.48
C GLU A 55 -3.95 2.46 7.82
N VAL A 56 -5.19 2.19 8.25
CA VAL A 56 -5.65 2.57 9.61
C VAL A 56 -4.79 1.89 10.68
N ILE A 57 -4.55 0.58 10.56
CA ILE A 57 -3.69 -0.15 11.50
C ILE A 57 -2.28 0.45 11.49
N LEU A 58 -1.74 0.74 10.30
CA LEU A 58 -0.41 1.35 10.15
C LEU A 58 -0.34 2.73 10.81
N ALA A 59 -1.37 3.56 10.66
CA ALA A 59 -1.46 4.89 11.25
C ALA A 59 -1.53 4.84 12.78
N ILE A 60 -2.28 3.88 13.35
CA ILE A 60 -2.33 3.67 14.81
C ILE A 60 -0.96 3.27 15.36
N GLN A 61 -0.23 2.42 14.64
CA GLN A 61 1.09 1.94 15.05
C GLN A 61 2.20 2.98 14.87
N ASN A 62 1.99 4.00 14.04
CA ASN A 62 2.97 5.02 13.70
C ASN A 62 2.36 6.43 13.85
N PRO A 63 2.04 6.86 15.10
CA PRO A 63 1.27 8.09 15.34
C PRO A 63 1.98 9.38 14.91
N SER A 64 3.30 9.36 14.71
CA SER A 64 4.07 10.49 14.20
C SER A 64 4.03 10.64 12.68
N THR A 65 3.59 9.62 11.95
CA THR A 65 3.58 9.59 10.49
C THR A 65 2.22 10.03 9.95
N GLN A 66 2.20 10.95 9.00
CA GLN A 66 1.02 11.33 8.24
C GLN A 66 0.84 10.39 7.05
N ILE A 67 -0.27 9.66 7.01
CA ILE A 67 -0.59 8.70 5.94
C ILE A 67 -1.72 9.27 5.07
N THR A 68 -1.43 9.48 3.80
CA THR A 68 -2.43 9.82 2.78
C THR A 68 -2.76 8.57 1.98
N CYS A 69 -4.04 8.27 1.85
CA CYS A 69 -4.54 7.06 1.21
C CYS A 69 -5.44 7.46 0.04
N ILE A 70 -5.13 6.95 -1.15
CA ILE A 70 -5.91 7.23 -2.36
C ILE A 70 -6.41 5.95 -3.02
N ASP A 71 -7.62 6.02 -3.57
CA ASP A 71 -8.18 4.99 -4.44
C ASP A 71 -9.14 5.63 -5.45
N ILE A 72 -9.33 5.00 -6.62
CA ILE A 72 -10.29 5.45 -7.63
C ILE A 72 -11.72 4.99 -7.29
N ASP A 73 -11.87 3.97 -6.45
CA ASP A 73 -13.18 3.50 -5.97
C ASP A 73 -13.71 4.39 -4.84
N GLU A 74 -14.60 5.30 -5.21
CA GLU A 74 -15.37 6.14 -4.29
C GLU A 74 -16.09 5.33 -3.20
N GLY A 75 -16.60 4.13 -3.53
CA GLY A 75 -17.28 3.28 -2.56
C GLY A 75 -16.33 2.75 -1.48
N ALA A 76 -15.11 2.37 -1.87
CA ALA A 76 -14.08 1.91 -0.95
C ALA A 76 -13.58 3.05 -0.05
N ILE A 77 -13.34 4.23 -0.62
CA ILE A 77 -12.96 5.43 0.15
C ILE A 77 -14.05 5.84 1.13
N ALA A 78 -15.32 5.85 0.69
CA ALA A 78 -16.44 6.16 1.57
C ALA A 78 -16.50 5.17 2.75
N GLN A 79 -16.33 3.86 2.48
CA GLN A 79 -16.28 2.84 3.53
C GLN A 79 -15.09 3.07 4.49
N ALA A 80 -13.90 3.35 3.97
CA ALA A 80 -12.71 3.64 4.78
C ALA A 80 -12.96 4.82 5.74
N GLN A 81 -13.60 5.89 5.26
CA GLN A 81 -13.92 7.08 6.04
C GLN A 81 -14.96 6.83 7.13
N THR A 82 -15.81 5.81 7.00
CA THR A 82 -16.76 5.45 8.07
C THR A 82 -16.08 4.79 9.28
N GLY A 83 -14.89 4.21 9.08
CA GLY A 83 -14.27 3.34 10.08
C GLY A 83 -15.08 2.06 10.36
N VAL A 84 -15.97 1.65 9.45
CA VAL A 84 -16.77 0.43 9.57
C VAL A 84 -16.51 -0.46 8.35
N TRP A 85 -15.98 -1.66 8.60
CA TRP A 85 -15.66 -2.63 7.56
C TRP A 85 -16.56 -3.84 7.68
N ARG A 86 -17.12 -4.31 6.56
CA ARG A 86 -17.83 -5.59 6.55
C ARG A 86 -16.83 -6.70 6.84
N LEU A 87 -17.19 -7.64 7.71
CA LEU A 87 -16.30 -8.76 8.02
C LEU A 87 -15.95 -9.54 6.76
N ASP A 88 -16.90 -9.66 5.83
CA ASP A 88 -16.65 -10.28 4.54
C ASP A 88 -15.51 -9.59 3.80
N ASP A 89 -15.49 -8.25 3.69
CA ASP A 89 -14.41 -7.50 3.02
C ASP A 89 -13.03 -7.61 3.73
N ILE A 90 -12.91 -8.20 4.93
CA ILE A 90 -11.64 -8.29 5.65
C ILE A 90 -11.20 -9.73 5.94
N ARG A 91 -12.00 -10.72 5.57
CA ARG A 91 -11.69 -12.14 5.80
C ARG A 91 -10.42 -12.55 5.04
N PRO A 92 -9.54 -13.38 5.64
CA PRO A 92 -8.45 -14.03 4.93
C PRO A 92 -9.01 -15.15 4.05
N SER A 93 -9.37 -14.83 2.82
CA SER A 93 -9.21 -15.73 1.70
C SER A 93 -9.55 -14.97 0.43
N GLY A 94 -8.63 -14.98 -0.52
CA GLY A 94 -9.05 -14.95 -1.91
C GLY A 94 -10.00 -16.13 -2.11
N PHE A 95 -11.30 -15.85 -2.08
CA PHE A 95 -12.39 -16.77 -2.36
C PHE A 95 -12.44 -18.00 -1.43
N SER A 96 -13.56 -18.17 -0.73
CA SER A 96 -14.16 -19.47 -0.34
C SER A 96 -13.85 -20.14 1.01
N ILE A 97 -13.14 -19.53 1.97
CA ILE A 97 -13.14 -20.06 3.35
C ILE A 97 -13.86 -19.07 4.27
N PRO A 98 -15.10 -19.34 4.72
CA PRO A 98 -15.65 -18.65 5.88
C PRO A 98 -14.74 -19.00 7.06
N SER A 99 -13.79 -18.12 7.38
CA SER A 99 -13.10 -18.19 8.66
C SER A 99 -14.18 -18.18 9.72
N ASP A 100 -14.24 -19.22 10.55
CA ASP A 100 -15.15 -19.24 11.68
C ASP A 100 -14.91 -18.02 12.59
N ASN A 101 -15.90 -17.67 13.40
CA ASN A 101 -15.83 -16.49 14.27
C ASN A 101 -14.62 -16.55 15.23
N LYS A 102 -14.14 -17.75 15.58
CA LYS A 102 -12.99 -17.95 16.48
C LYS A 102 -11.68 -17.55 15.78
N THR A 103 -11.51 -17.94 14.53
CA THR A 103 -10.37 -17.57 13.69
C THR A 103 -10.35 -16.06 13.46
N LEU A 104 -11.50 -15.47 13.12
CA LEU A 104 -11.58 -14.03 12.90
C LEU A 104 -11.30 -13.23 14.19
N THR A 105 -11.84 -13.68 15.33
CA THR A 105 -11.52 -13.08 16.64
C THR A 105 -10.03 -13.13 16.93
N SER A 106 -9.39 -14.29 16.69
CA SER A 106 -7.95 -14.47 16.94
C SER A 106 -7.10 -13.59 16.05
N LEU A 107 -7.50 -13.41 14.79
CA LEU A 107 -6.81 -12.54 13.85
C LEU A 107 -6.99 -11.07 14.21
N CYS A 108 -8.21 -10.63 14.51
CA CYS A 108 -8.44 -9.25 14.96
C CYS A 108 -7.67 -8.97 16.25
N ALA A 109 -7.65 -9.88 17.23
CA ALA A 109 -6.85 -9.71 18.44
C ALA A 109 -5.34 -9.61 18.18
N ARG A 110 -4.85 -10.19 17.06
CA ARG A 110 -3.43 -10.14 16.68
C ARG A 110 -3.05 -8.86 15.93
N PHE A 111 -3.91 -8.37 15.04
CA PHE A 111 -3.56 -7.27 14.12
C PHE A 111 -4.24 -5.94 14.44
N CYS A 112 -5.42 -5.99 15.06
CA CYS A 112 -6.19 -4.81 15.41
C CYS A 112 -5.95 -4.49 16.89
N PRO A 113 -5.41 -3.31 17.24
CA PRO A 113 -5.34 -2.85 18.62
C PRO A 113 -6.75 -2.87 19.24
N LEU A 114 -6.94 -3.67 20.29
CA LEU A 114 -8.27 -3.93 20.88
C LEU A 114 -8.94 -2.68 21.46
N ASP A 115 -8.18 -1.63 21.75
CA ASP A 115 -8.68 -0.33 22.19
C ASP A 115 -9.16 0.57 21.04
N TYR A 116 -8.84 0.21 19.79
CA TYR A 116 -9.29 0.89 18.57
C TYR A 116 -10.36 0.13 17.81
N PHE A 117 -10.51 -1.19 17.98
CA PHE A 117 -11.40 -1.98 17.13
C PHE A 117 -12.36 -2.86 17.93
N ALA A 118 -13.60 -2.98 17.44
CA ALA A 118 -14.59 -3.94 17.94
C ALA A 118 -15.17 -4.79 16.80
N LEU A 119 -15.29 -6.10 17.06
CA LEU A 119 -16.00 -7.04 16.21
C LEU A 119 -17.47 -7.12 16.62
N ASP A 120 -18.37 -6.91 15.66
CA ASP A 120 -19.80 -7.21 15.81
C ASP A 120 -20.22 -8.26 14.77
N PHE A 121 -20.29 -9.51 15.23
CA PHE A 121 -20.74 -10.64 14.40
C PHE A 121 -22.23 -10.57 14.05
N ARG A 122 -23.06 -9.87 14.81
CA ARG A 122 -24.50 -9.73 14.52
C ARG A 122 -24.72 -8.74 13.39
N ALA A 123 -23.99 -7.63 13.42
CA ALA A 123 -23.98 -6.64 12.35
C ALA A 123 -23.06 -7.01 11.17
N ASN A 124 -22.25 -8.08 11.32
CA ASN A 124 -21.25 -8.52 10.34
C ASN A 124 -20.24 -7.41 10.02
N VAL A 125 -19.75 -6.69 11.05
CA VAL A 125 -18.77 -5.60 10.88
C VAL A 125 -17.61 -5.66 11.87
N LEU A 126 -16.49 -5.07 11.46
CA LEU A 126 -15.43 -4.57 12.32
C LEU A 126 -15.56 -3.04 12.37
N GLN A 127 -15.58 -2.47 13.56
CA GLN A 127 -15.78 -1.04 13.78
C GLN A 127 -14.56 -0.42 14.46
N LEU A 128 -14.13 0.73 13.95
CA LEU A 128 -13.19 1.63 14.59
C LEU A 128 -13.89 2.38 15.73
N LEU A 129 -13.37 2.24 16.94
CA LEU A 129 -13.91 2.79 18.17
C LEU A 129 -13.44 4.23 18.44
N ARG A 130 -12.32 4.64 17.83
CA ARG A 130 -11.66 5.92 18.09
C ARG A 130 -11.16 6.55 16.80
N PRO A 131 -11.25 7.87 16.63
CA PRO A 131 -10.65 8.55 15.49
C PRO A 131 -9.15 8.30 15.41
N VAL A 132 -8.65 8.11 14.19
CA VAL A 132 -7.21 8.08 13.87
C VAL A 132 -6.90 9.33 13.06
N THR A 133 -6.17 10.28 13.65
CA THR A 133 -6.09 11.66 13.12
C THR A 133 -4.95 11.88 12.13
N ASN A 134 -4.00 10.93 12.05
CA ASN A 134 -2.84 10.98 11.16
C ASN A 134 -3.05 10.20 9.85
N ILE A 135 -4.30 9.94 9.47
CA ILE A 135 -4.66 9.28 8.22
C ILE A 135 -5.74 10.07 7.47
N THR A 136 -5.62 10.13 6.14
CA THR A 136 -6.62 10.75 5.27
C THR A 136 -6.94 9.87 4.08
N PHE A 137 -8.22 9.78 3.71
CA PHE A 137 -8.70 9.01 2.57
C PHE A 137 -9.27 9.94 1.49
N ARG A 138 -8.86 9.76 0.23
CA ARG A 138 -9.31 10.59 -0.90
C ARG A 138 -9.60 9.76 -2.14
N VAL A 139 -10.65 10.13 -2.87
CA VAL A 139 -10.92 9.58 -4.20
C VAL A 139 -9.99 10.24 -5.20
N GLN A 140 -9.07 9.49 -5.79
CA GLN A 140 -8.09 10.01 -6.74
C GLN A 140 -7.51 8.90 -7.62
N ASP A 141 -7.23 9.23 -8.88
CA ASP A 141 -6.50 8.35 -9.80
C ASP A 141 -5.00 8.38 -9.47
N ALA A 142 -4.44 7.23 -9.15
CA ALA A 142 -3.02 7.08 -8.81
C ALA A 142 -2.07 7.33 -10.01
N THR A 143 -2.58 7.33 -11.25
CA THR A 143 -1.78 7.64 -12.44
C THR A 143 -1.62 9.14 -12.69
N GLN A 144 -2.43 9.97 -12.04
CA GLN A 144 -2.40 11.43 -12.16
C GLN A 144 -2.96 12.09 -10.89
N THR A 145 -2.09 12.37 -9.94
CA THR A 145 -2.46 13.05 -8.69
C THR A 145 -2.29 14.56 -8.80
N SER A 146 -2.89 15.27 -7.84
CA SER A 146 -2.77 16.71 -7.67
C SER A 146 -1.72 17.11 -6.61
N TYR A 147 -0.92 16.17 -6.12
CA TYR A 147 0.09 16.44 -5.11
C TYR A 147 1.31 17.13 -5.72
N VAL A 148 2.01 17.91 -4.90
CA VAL A 148 3.25 18.59 -5.28
C VAL A 148 4.38 17.58 -5.47
N ASP A 149 5.29 17.87 -6.40
CA ASP A 149 6.51 17.08 -6.62
C ASP A 149 7.31 16.91 -5.31
N SER A 150 7.93 15.74 -5.14
CA SER A 150 8.78 15.43 -3.99
C SER A 150 8.12 15.73 -2.62
N SER A 151 6.85 15.35 -2.46
CA SER A 151 6.08 15.61 -1.25
C SER A 151 6.08 14.45 -0.25
N PHE A 152 6.46 13.24 -0.65
CA PHE A 152 6.38 12.04 0.20
C PHE A 152 7.74 11.40 0.49
N ASP A 153 7.91 10.95 1.72
CA ASP A 153 9.08 10.18 2.17
C ASP A 153 8.96 8.70 1.75
N LEU A 154 7.74 8.18 1.65
CA LEU A 154 7.44 6.84 1.16
C LEU A 154 6.17 6.84 0.29
N VAL A 155 6.25 6.18 -0.86
CA VAL A 155 5.08 5.80 -1.66
C VAL A 155 4.93 4.28 -1.62
N MET A 156 3.74 3.83 -1.21
CA MET A 156 3.38 2.43 -1.08
C MET A 156 2.36 2.04 -2.13
N MET A 157 2.54 0.88 -2.74
CA MET A 157 1.59 0.25 -3.66
C MET A 157 1.35 -1.18 -3.26
N HIS A 158 0.20 -1.44 -2.63
CA HIS A 158 -0.21 -2.78 -2.27
C HIS A 158 -1.29 -3.27 -3.23
N MET A 159 -0.98 -4.29 -4.04
CA MET A 159 -1.95 -4.96 -4.93
C MET A 159 -2.58 -4.09 -6.03
N LEU A 160 -2.31 -2.78 -6.05
CA LEU A 160 -2.52 -1.93 -7.21
C LEU A 160 -1.67 -2.54 -8.34
N ALA A 161 -2.35 -3.20 -9.31
CA ALA A 161 -1.80 -3.88 -10.50
C ALA A 161 -1.65 -5.42 -10.50
N GLY A 162 -2.08 -6.14 -9.46
CA GLY A 162 -2.03 -7.62 -9.46
C GLY A 162 -0.63 -8.23 -9.69
N LYS A 163 -0.53 -9.56 -9.80
CA LYS A 163 0.74 -10.28 -10.09
C LYS A 163 1.25 -10.07 -11.53
N ILE A 164 0.44 -9.44 -12.37
CA ILE A 164 0.64 -9.31 -13.81
C ILE A 164 0.28 -7.86 -14.17
N CYS A 165 1.14 -6.93 -13.78
CA CYS A 165 1.24 -5.68 -14.50
C CYS A 165 1.65 -6.06 -15.93
N TYR A 166 0.77 -5.96 -16.91
CA TYR A 166 1.20 -6.02 -18.30
C TYR A 166 2.21 -4.88 -18.49
N PRO A 167 3.51 -5.14 -18.70
CA PRO A 167 4.57 -4.12 -18.71
C PRO A 167 4.47 -3.14 -19.90
N HIS A 168 3.36 -3.20 -20.64
CA HIS A 168 3.07 -2.41 -21.82
C HIS A 168 1.76 -1.62 -21.71
N SER A 169 1.04 -1.68 -20.59
CA SER A 169 -0.13 -0.81 -20.40
C SER A 169 0.34 0.62 -20.10
N PRO A 170 -0.07 1.63 -20.90
CA PRO A 170 0.31 3.03 -20.69
C PRO A 170 0.06 3.53 -19.26
N SER A 171 -0.99 3.01 -18.61
CA SER A 171 -1.34 3.37 -17.23
C SER A 171 -0.29 2.97 -16.20
N TYR A 172 0.44 1.86 -16.38
CA TYR A 172 1.51 1.47 -15.46
C TYR A 172 2.77 2.31 -15.63
N VAL A 173 3.07 2.71 -16.87
CA VAL A 173 4.14 3.67 -17.14
C VAL A 173 3.82 5.01 -16.47
N GLN A 174 2.58 5.46 -16.57
CA GLN A 174 2.11 6.69 -15.91
C GLN A 174 2.18 6.57 -14.39
N LEU A 175 1.73 5.45 -13.82
CA LEU A 175 1.82 5.16 -12.39
C LEU A 175 3.27 5.20 -11.87
N GLY A 176 4.20 4.61 -12.63
CA GLY A 176 5.63 4.66 -12.32
C GLY A 176 6.14 6.11 -12.33
N LYS A 177 5.92 6.84 -13.42
CA LYS A 177 6.31 8.26 -13.52
C LYS A 177 5.73 9.11 -12.39
N GLU A 178 4.48 8.86 -12.02
CA GLU A 178 3.80 9.56 -10.95
C GLU A 178 4.40 9.24 -9.58
N THR A 179 4.74 7.98 -9.32
CA THR A 179 5.47 7.57 -8.11
C THR A 179 6.78 8.30 -7.99
N GLU A 180 7.56 8.35 -9.07
CA GLU A 180 8.88 9.00 -9.09
C GLU A 180 8.79 10.51 -8.88
N ARG A 181 7.79 11.16 -9.50
CA ARG A 181 7.54 12.59 -9.32
C ARG A 181 7.23 12.93 -7.86
N LEU A 182 6.47 12.08 -7.18
CA LEU A 182 5.99 12.32 -5.82
C LEU A 182 7.02 12.01 -4.73
N LEU A 183 7.97 11.12 -5.01
CA LEU A 183 9.02 10.76 -4.05
C LEU A 183 10.03 11.89 -3.85
N ARG A 184 10.37 12.12 -2.58
CA ARG A 184 11.51 12.98 -2.22
C ARG A 184 12.82 12.36 -2.69
N PRO A 185 13.87 13.18 -2.89
CA PRO A 185 15.23 12.68 -2.86
C PRO A 185 15.45 11.79 -1.64
N GLN A 186 16.04 10.60 -1.82
CA GLN A 186 16.22 9.60 -0.75
C GLN A 186 14.93 8.96 -0.20
N GLY A 187 13.79 9.24 -0.84
CA GLY A 187 12.51 8.61 -0.49
C GLY A 187 12.48 7.12 -0.82
N PHE A 188 11.46 6.46 -0.27
CA PHE A 188 11.27 5.03 -0.38
C PHE A 188 10.08 4.69 -1.29
N PHE A 189 10.24 3.67 -2.10
CA PHE A 189 9.14 3.03 -2.81
C PHE A 189 8.94 1.62 -2.25
N TRP A 190 7.71 1.28 -1.86
CA TRP A 190 7.37 -0.06 -1.41
C TRP A 190 6.28 -0.68 -2.28
N ASN A 191 6.51 -1.91 -2.75
CA ASN A 191 5.54 -2.71 -3.48
C ASN A 191 5.64 -4.20 -3.12
N GLN A 192 4.99 -5.07 -3.90
CA GLN A 192 5.06 -6.53 -3.71
C GLN A 192 6.47 -7.11 -3.90
N GLU A 193 7.31 -6.48 -4.72
CA GLU A 193 8.68 -6.91 -5.00
C GLU A 193 9.65 -6.51 -3.89
N GLY A 194 9.41 -5.42 -3.16
CA GLY A 194 10.23 -5.06 -2.00
C GLY A 194 10.18 -3.58 -1.64
N LEU A 195 11.09 -3.20 -0.75
CA LEU A 195 11.38 -1.80 -0.41
C LEU A 195 12.60 -1.32 -1.17
N PHE A 196 12.48 -0.16 -1.83
CA PHE A 196 13.53 0.47 -2.63
C PHE A 196 13.78 1.89 -2.13
N LYS A 197 15.04 2.27 -1.93
CA LYS A 197 15.45 3.63 -1.58
C LYS A 197 16.02 4.33 -2.81
N VAL A 198 15.56 5.55 -3.07
CA VAL A 198 16.14 6.42 -4.11
C VAL A 198 17.54 6.86 -3.65
N THR A 199 18.53 6.84 -4.53
CA THR A 199 19.89 7.31 -4.25
C THR A 199 20.26 8.45 -5.19
N LEU A 200 21.07 9.38 -4.69
CA LEU A 200 21.47 10.59 -5.42
C LEU A 200 22.71 10.39 -6.31
N VAL A 201 23.14 9.16 -6.61
CA VAL A 201 24.52 8.93 -7.07
C VAL A 201 24.63 8.23 -8.43
N SER A 202 25.34 8.93 -9.33
CA SER A 202 25.93 8.57 -10.63
C SER A 202 24.98 8.14 -11.75
N PRO A 203 25.08 8.75 -12.96
CA PRO A 203 24.31 8.33 -14.14
C PRO A 203 24.62 6.90 -14.62
N ASP A 204 25.69 6.28 -14.10
CA ASP A 204 26.15 4.94 -14.50
C ASP A 204 25.61 3.79 -13.64
N VAL A 205 24.85 4.09 -12.57
CA VAL A 205 24.28 3.09 -11.65
C VAL A 205 22.79 3.31 -11.50
N SER A 206 22.03 2.24 -11.19
CA SER A 206 20.60 2.40 -10.94
C SER A 206 20.34 3.41 -9.81
N PRO A 207 19.41 4.37 -9.99
CA PRO A 207 19.04 5.30 -8.92
C PRO A 207 18.30 4.63 -7.76
N TYR A 208 17.90 3.35 -7.89
CA TYR A 208 17.20 2.62 -6.84
C TYR A 208 18.07 1.52 -6.23
N ARG A 209 18.08 1.50 -4.90
CA ARG A 209 18.69 0.48 -4.08
C ARG A 209 17.59 -0.33 -3.41
N ARG A 210 17.52 -1.63 -3.67
CA ARG A 210 16.68 -2.53 -2.89
C ARG A 210 17.27 -2.63 -1.49
N VAL A 211 16.37 -2.59 -0.50
CA VAL A 211 16.73 -2.69 0.91
C VAL A 211 16.08 -3.90 1.54
N LEU A 212 14.85 -4.27 1.14
CA LEU A 212 14.14 -5.46 1.63
C LEU A 212 13.62 -6.31 0.46
N HIS A 213 13.82 -7.63 0.55
CA HIS A 213 13.35 -8.62 -0.42
C HIS A 213 12.09 -9.34 0.09
N ASN A 214 11.19 -9.75 -0.82
CA ASN A 214 10.02 -10.65 -0.68
C ASN A 214 9.04 -10.40 0.50
N LYS A 215 7.74 -10.31 0.17
CA LYS A 215 6.62 -10.31 1.12
C LYS A 215 6.57 -11.50 2.10
N ASP A 216 7.23 -12.60 1.77
CA ASP A 216 7.18 -13.86 2.52
C ASP A 216 8.51 -14.18 3.27
N ALA A 217 9.56 -13.36 3.10
CA ALA A 217 10.86 -13.55 3.76
C ALA A 217 11.54 -12.19 4.00
N SER A 218 11.58 -11.72 5.24
CA SER A 218 12.21 -10.46 5.64
C SER A 218 13.75 -10.57 5.60
N THR A 219 14.35 -10.39 4.43
CA THR A 219 15.81 -10.26 4.28
C THR A 219 16.17 -8.83 3.87
N LEU A 220 17.05 -8.20 4.65
CA LEU A 220 17.69 -6.95 4.26
C LEU A 220 18.76 -7.29 3.22
N GLU A 221 18.45 -7.03 1.95
CA GLU A 221 19.36 -7.26 0.83
C GLU A 221 19.71 -5.91 0.24
N ASP A 222 20.99 -5.59 0.25
CA ASP A 222 21.49 -4.28 -0.14
C ASP A 222 22.00 -4.31 -1.58
N ALA A 223 21.08 -4.31 -2.55
CA ALA A 223 21.37 -4.57 -3.96
C ALA A 223 20.82 -3.48 -4.89
N PHE A 224 21.56 -3.14 -5.94
CA PHE A 224 21.09 -2.20 -6.97
C PHE A 224 19.98 -2.84 -7.82
N THR A 225 18.91 -2.09 -8.08
CA THR A 225 17.78 -2.58 -8.88
C THR A 225 17.48 -1.60 -10.00
N PRO A 226 17.65 -1.96 -11.29
CA PRO A 226 17.42 -1.05 -12.42
C PRO A 226 16.04 -0.39 -12.37
N ARG A 227 15.96 0.90 -12.67
CA ARG A 227 14.69 1.66 -12.69
C ARG A 227 13.66 1.00 -13.60
N GLU A 228 14.09 0.47 -14.74
CA GLU A 228 13.26 -0.17 -15.76
C GLU A 228 12.61 -1.46 -15.23
N SER A 229 13.22 -2.10 -14.23
CA SER A 229 12.65 -3.28 -13.57
C SER A 229 11.54 -2.91 -12.58
N LEU A 230 11.57 -1.70 -12.02
CA LEU A 230 10.55 -1.18 -11.10
C LEU A 230 9.40 -0.52 -11.85
N PHE A 231 9.73 0.19 -12.93
CA PHE A 231 8.80 0.98 -13.73
C PHE A 231 8.95 0.63 -15.22
N PRO A 232 8.40 -0.53 -15.66
CA PRO A 232 8.52 -0.96 -17.04
C PRO A 232 7.79 0.02 -17.96
N GLY A 233 8.51 0.58 -18.94
CA GLY A 233 7.98 1.50 -19.95
C GLY A 233 9.10 2.01 -20.86
N PRO A 234 8.79 2.51 -22.08
CA PRO A 234 9.81 3.13 -22.89
C PRO A 234 10.40 4.30 -22.11
N LEU A 235 11.72 4.27 -21.90
CA LEU A 235 12.52 5.44 -21.56
C LEU A 235 12.33 6.43 -22.71
N ASN A 236 11.24 7.22 -22.67
CA ASN A 236 11.24 8.44 -23.44
C ASN A 236 12.36 9.25 -22.81
N THR A 237 13.49 9.27 -23.50
CA THR A 237 14.50 10.30 -23.41
C THR A 237 13.76 11.62 -23.32
N MET A 238 13.55 12.11 -22.09
CA MET A 238 13.32 13.52 -21.87
C MET A 238 14.66 14.16 -22.24
N HIS A 239 14.80 14.44 -23.53
CA HIS A 239 15.67 15.50 -23.98
C HIS A 239 15.19 16.73 -23.24
N PHE A 240 15.89 17.07 -22.16
CA PHE A 240 15.91 18.44 -21.68
C PHE A 240 16.42 19.26 -22.85
N ALA A 241 15.51 19.87 -23.60
CA ALA A 241 15.84 21.04 -24.37
C ALA A 241 16.23 22.09 -23.32
N LEU A 242 17.53 22.23 -23.10
CA LEU A 242 18.07 23.41 -22.44
C LEU A 242 17.71 24.62 -23.31
N PRO A 243 17.29 25.75 -22.72
CA PRO A 243 17.18 27.01 -23.43
C PRO A 243 18.54 27.48 -23.96
#